data_AF-A0A8D8R2H7-F1
#
_entry.id   AF-A0A8D8R2H7-F1
#
_cell.length_a   1.000
_cell.length_b   1.000
_cell.length_c   1.000
_cell.angle_alpha   90.00
_cell.angle_beta   90.00
_cell.angle_gamma   90.00
#
_symmetry.space_group_name_H-M   'P 1'
#
loop_
_entity.id
_entity.type
_entity.pdbx_description
1 polymer ?
#
loop_
_entity_poly.entity_id
_entity_poly.type
_entity_poly.pdbx_seq_one_letter_code
_entity_poly.pdbx_strand_id
1 'polypeptide(L)'
;NIQDEKKKNIQEEKKKKQSEKEKNIQDEKKKNIQEEKKKKQSEKEKNIQDEKKKNIQEEKKKKQSEKEKNIQDEKKKNIQEEKKKKQSEKEKNIQEEKKKKQSEKKKNIQEEKIKMCCSCSFTTINKKQLIKHMKVNHNKKVYKCDFCTSYKSSDSYNHHRHVSLCHKCKYCNFIGDLNSHMKNTNHTSKKCEKCEKKFPSTYYFNQHLNICKQPPSNQCEVITAINKNFKILRFTNFKECEDLKKTMCIEMYDILNHNIQREANHLMGIKWYLSVQVSLFKRQIGEEDTWVYPVFRSSTKATHWNEDDIPIEESVEQINEKMELFCNLGSGWIFDRVLKIDLYIAQYNPLSGSSYIPTP
;
A
#
# COMPACT_ATOMS: atom_id res chain seq x y z
N ASN A 1 122.53 -104.14 32.26
CA ASN A 1 123.18 -103.41 31.16
C ASN A 1 122.43 -103.38 29.81
N ILE A 2 121.13 -103.73 29.69
CA ILE A 2 120.32 -103.38 28.49
C ILE A 2 118.86 -102.98 28.86
N GLN A 3 118.34 -103.43 30.02
CA GLN A 3 116.95 -103.17 30.42
C GLN A 3 116.71 -101.84 31.17
N ASP A 4 117.71 -101.27 31.85
CA ASP A 4 117.53 -100.04 32.64
C ASP A 4 117.66 -98.74 31.83
N GLU A 5 118.49 -98.71 30.78
CA GLU A 5 118.59 -97.56 29.87
C GLU A 5 117.34 -97.38 29.01
N LYS A 6 116.70 -98.49 28.57
CA LYS A 6 115.45 -98.42 27.80
C LYS A 6 114.29 -97.85 28.61
N LYS A 7 114.21 -98.14 29.92
CA LYS A 7 113.17 -97.58 30.80
C LYS A 7 113.34 -96.09 31.03
N LYS A 8 114.56 -95.58 31.24
CA LYS A 8 114.83 -94.14 31.39
C LYS A 8 114.49 -93.36 30.11
N ASN A 9 114.89 -93.85 28.94
CA ASN A 9 114.61 -93.17 27.67
C ASN A 9 113.09 -93.08 27.36
N ILE A 10 112.33 -94.14 27.64
CA ILE A 10 110.86 -94.14 27.44
C ILE A 10 110.18 -93.16 28.41
N GLN A 11 110.71 -93.01 29.64
CA GLN A 11 110.12 -92.11 30.65
C GLN A 11 110.43 -90.63 30.36
N GLU A 12 111.60 -90.32 29.81
CA GLU A 12 111.96 -88.97 29.35
C GLU A 12 111.21 -88.55 28.08
N GLU A 13 111.03 -89.46 27.11
CA GLU A 13 110.19 -89.16 25.93
C GLU A 13 108.73 -88.93 26.29
N LYS A 14 108.18 -89.71 27.23
CA LYS A 14 106.80 -89.50 27.71
C LYS A 14 106.66 -88.16 28.44
N LYS A 15 107.63 -87.78 29.29
CA LYS A 15 107.62 -86.46 29.94
C LYS A 15 107.76 -85.30 28.95
N LYS A 16 108.61 -85.43 27.93
CA LYS A 16 108.72 -84.41 26.86
C LYS A 16 107.42 -84.27 26.07
N LYS A 17 106.83 -85.38 25.61
CA LYS A 17 105.56 -85.38 24.86
C LYS A 17 104.38 -84.85 25.68
N GLN A 18 104.37 -85.08 27.01
CA GLN A 18 103.34 -84.54 27.90
C GLN A 18 103.53 -83.03 28.13
N SER A 19 104.77 -82.57 28.30
CA SER A 19 105.08 -81.14 28.43
C SER A 19 104.81 -80.33 27.15
N GLU A 20 105.02 -80.92 25.97
CA GLU A 20 104.67 -80.29 24.68
C GLU A 20 103.16 -80.21 24.48
N LYS A 21 102.41 -81.26 24.84
CA LYS A 21 100.94 -81.23 24.78
C LYS A 21 100.36 -80.17 25.73
N GLU A 22 100.88 -80.05 26.94
CA GLU A 22 100.41 -79.05 27.91
C GLU A 22 100.72 -77.61 27.46
N LYS A 23 101.90 -77.36 26.87
CA LYS A 23 102.24 -76.06 26.28
C LYS A 23 101.34 -75.70 25.10
N ASN A 24 101.14 -76.63 24.15
CA ASN A 24 100.26 -76.39 23.00
C ASN A 24 98.81 -76.09 23.43
N ILE A 25 98.28 -76.81 24.42
CA ILE A 25 96.92 -76.56 24.93
C ILE A 25 96.83 -75.20 25.64
N GLN A 26 97.86 -74.79 26.39
CA GLN A 26 97.88 -73.45 27.01
C GLN A 26 97.97 -72.32 25.99
N ASP A 27 98.78 -72.48 24.95
CA ASP A 27 98.95 -71.46 23.91
C ASP A 27 97.71 -71.31 23.03
N GLU A 28 97.03 -72.41 22.72
CA GLU A 28 95.77 -72.42 21.96
C GLU A 28 94.62 -71.77 22.77
N LYS A 29 94.52 -72.07 24.07
CA LYS A 29 93.56 -71.41 24.97
C LYS A 29 93.83 -69.91 25.11
N LYS A 30 95.10 -69.49 25.22
CA LYS A 30 95.46 -68.06 25.28
C LYS A 30 95.09 -67.34 23.99
N LYS A 31 95.38 -67.92 22.82
CA LYS A 31 94.98 -67.34 21.53
C LYS A 31 93.46 -67.17 21.41
N ASN A 32 92.68 -68.20 21.74
CA ASN A 32 91.22 -68.13 21.66
C ASN A 32 90.63 -67.06 22.60
N ILE A 33 91.12 -66.94 23.83
CA ILE A 33 90.68 -65.90 24.78
C ILE A 33 91.04 -64.50 24.27
N GLN A 34 92.21 -64.35 23.64
CA GLN A 34 92.67 -63.05 23.11
C GLN A 34 91.88 -62.64 21.86
N GLU A 35 91.50 -63.58 21.01
CA GLU A 35 90.63 -63.34 19.85
C GLU A 35 89.19 -62.99 20.26
N GLU A 36 88.60 -63.68 21.25
CA GLU A 36 87.28 -63.33 21.76
C GLU A 36 87.25 -61.94 22.40
N LYS A 37 88.29 -61.58 23.17
CA LYS A 37 88.40 -60.23 23.75
C LYS A 37 88.50 -59.16 22.67
N LYS A 38 89.30 -59.38 21.62
CA LYS A 38 89.40 -58.47 20.47
C LYS A 38 88.07 -58.33 19.73
N LYS A 39 87.34 -59.43 19.50
CA LYS A 39 86.01 -59.39 18.88
C LYS A 39 85.02 -58.58 19.72
N LYS A 40 84.90 -58.86 21.02
CA LYS A 40 84.00 -58.13 21.93
C LYS A 40 84.34 -56.64 22.05
N GLN A 41 85.63 -56.28 21.99
CA GLN A 41 86.06 -54.89 22.02
C GLN A 41 85.73 -54.16 20.71
N SER A 42 85.96 -54.80 19.56
CA SER A 42 85.60 -54.24 18.24
C SER A 42 84.08 -54.06 18.06
N GLU A 43 83.27 -54.93 18.66
CA GLU A 43 81.81 -54.87 18.58
C GLU A 43 81.23 -53.76 19.47
N LYS A 44 81.79 -53.56 20.67
CA LYS A 44 81.46 -52.41 21.52
C LYS A 44 81.84 -51.07 20.87
N GLU A 45 83.01 -50.99 20.24
CA GLU A 45 83.46 -49.77 19.56
C GLU A 45 82.57 -49.42 18.36
N LYS A 46 82.13 -50.41 17.58
CA LYS A 46 81.17 -50.21 16.47
C LYS A 46 79.82 -49.71 16.98
N ASN A 47 79.26 -50.34 18.01
CA ASN A 47 77.96 -49.93 18.56
C ASN A 47 77.99 -48.48 19.10
N ILE A 48 79.06 -48.09 19.80
CA ILE A 48 79.23 -46.70 20.29
C ILE A 48 79.37 -45.71 19.14
N GLN A 49 80.09 -46.06 18.07
CA GLN A 49 80.22 -45.20 16.90
C GLN A 49 78.89 -45.03 16.16
N ASP A 50 78.09 -46.09 16.03
CA ASP A 50 76.81 -46.05 15.34
C ASP A 50 75.75 -45.25 16.12
N GLU A 51 75.73 -45.37 17.45
CA GLU A 51 74.85 -44.59 18.32
C GLU A 51 75.20 -43.08 18.31
N LYS A 52 76.50 -42.75 18.37
CA LYS A 52 76.97 -41.36 18.21
C LYS A 52 76.61 -40.79 16.84
N LYS A 53 76.77 -41.56 15.76
CA LYS A 53 76.40 -41.12 14.40
C LYS A 53 74.91 -40.85 14.29
N LYS A 54 74.04 -41.71 14.84
CA LYS A 54 72.58 -41.51 14.84
C LYS A 54 72.18 -40.23 15.58
N ASN A 55 72.69 -40.02 16.79
CA ASN A 55 72.37 -38.83 17.58
C ASN A 55 72.82 -37.53 16.89
N ILE A 56 74.01 -37.51 16.28
CA ILE A 56 74.49 -36.36 15.50
C ILE A 56 73.59 -36.11 14.27
N GLN A 57 73.12 -37.17 13.61
CA GLN A 57 72.25 -37.05 12.44
C GLN A 57 70.87 -36.50 12.81
N GLU A 58 70.30 -36.90 13.95
CA GLU A 58 69.02 -36.39 14.45
C GLU A 58 69.10 -34.92 14.89
N GLU A 59 70.15 -34.52 15.61
CA GLU A 59 70.35 -33.11 15.95
C GLU A 59 70.54 -32.22 14.71
N LYS A 60 71.28 -32.70 13.72
CA LYS A 60 71.44 -31.98 12.44
C LYS A 60 70.11 -31.82 11.72
N LYS A 61 69.28 -32.86 11.67
CA LYS A 61 67.93 -32.81 11.09
C LYS A 61 67.02 -31.83 11.82
N LYS A 62 67.03 -31.83 13.17
CA LYS A 62 66.25 -30.89 13.98
C LYS A 62 66.66 -29.44 13.71
N LYS A 63 67.96 -29.13 13.78
CA LYS A 63 68.51 -27.79 13.49
C LYS A 63 68.22 -27.33 12.06
N GLN A 64 68.22 -28.24 11.09
CA GLN A 64 67.89 -27.91 9.70
C GLN A 64 66.39 -27.60 9.53
N SER A 65 65.51 -28.40 10.15
CA SER A 65 64.05 -28.17 10.12
C SER A 65 63.64 -26.85 10.79
N GLU A 66 64.35 -26.44 11.85
CA GLU A 66 64.08 -25.20 12.57
C GLU A 66 64.56 -23.96 11.79
N LYS A 67 65.73 -24.07 11.13
CA LYS A 67 66.20 -23.04 10.18
C LYS A 67 65.25 -22.89 8.99
N GLU A 68 64.76 -23.98 8.43
CA GLU A 68 63.81 -23.95 7.30
C GLU A 68 62.48 -23.28 7.68
N LYS A 69 61.96 -23.56 8.88
CA LYS A 69 60.75 -22.88 9.40
C LYS A 69 60.96 -21.39 9.59
N ASN A 70 62.06 -20.98 10.23
CA ASN A 70 62.36 -19.56 10.43
C ASN A 70 62.51 -18.80 9.10
N ILE A 71 63.18 -19.39 8.11
CA ILE A 71 63.32 -18.79 6.77
C ILE A 71 61.95 -18.67 6.06
N GLN A 72 61.08 -19.67 6.20
CA GLN A 72 59.74 -19.62 5.61
C GLN A 72 58.86 -18.54 6.24
N ASP A 73 58.94 -18.37 7.56
CA ASP A 73 58.14 -17.37 8.28
C ASP A 73 58.62 -15.94 8.01
N GLU A 74 59.93 -15.73 7.90
CA GLU A 74 60.52 -14.44 7.53
C GLU A 74 60.18 -14.06 6.08
N LYS A 75 60.23 -15.01 5.14
CA LYS A 75 59.77 -14.80 3.75
C LYS A 75 58.29 -14.45 3.68
N LYS A 76 57.43 -15.12 4.47
CA LYS A 76 56.00 -14.82 4.52
C LYS A 76 55.72 -13.41 5.03
N LYS A 77 56.41 -12.96 6.09
CA LYS A 77 56.28 -11.61 6.62
C LYS A 77 56.69 -10.54 5.60
N ASN A 78 57.85 -10.72 4.96
CA ASN A 78 58.33 -9.78 3.94
C ASN A 78 57.38 -9.68 2.72
N ILE A 79 56.83 -10.82 2.27
CA ILE A 79 55.82 -10.82 1.18
C ILE A 79 54.55 -10.09 1.60
N GLN A 80 54.11 -10.23 2.86
CA GLN A 80 52.93 -9.55 3.38
C GLN A 80 53.14 -8.03 3.48
N GLU A 81 54.31 -7.59 3.92
CA GLU A 81 54.66 -6.16 3.99
C GLU A 81 54.79 -5.53 2.61
N GLU A 82 55.42 -6.21 1.65
CA GLU A 82 55.47 -5.74 0.27
C GLU A 82 54.07 -5.63 -0.36
N LYS A 83 53.19 -6.61 -0.12
CA LYS A 83 51.80 -6.57 -0.59
C LYS A 83 51.04 -5.38 -0.01
N LYS A 84 51.21 -5.10 1.29
CA LYS A 84 50.62 -3.92 1.96
C LYS A 84 51.15 -2.61 1.39
N LYS A 85 52.47 -2.49 1.15
CA LYS A 85 53.08 -1.32 0.53
C LYS A 85 52.53 -1.09 -0.89
N LYS A 86 52.54 -2.13 -1.74
CA LYS A 86 51.99 -2.09 -3.11
C LYS A 86 50.50 -1.74 -3.14
N GLN A 87 49.72 -2.21 -2.15
CA GLN A 87 48.31 -1.87 -2.04
C GLN A 87 48.10 -0.40 -1.63
N SER A 88 48.85 0.09 -0.65
CA SER A 88 48.79 1.51 -0.25
C SER A 88 49.20 2.47 -1.37
N GLU A 89 50.16 2.06 -2.21
CA GLU A 89 50.66 2.86 -3.33
C GLU A 89 49.69 2.86 -4.52
N LYS A 90 49.04 1.72 -4.80
CA LYS A 90 47.90 1.64 -5.74
C LYS A 90 46.73 2.51 -5.29
N GLU A 91 46.39 2.51 -4.01
CA GLU A 91 45.31 3.34 -3.47
C GLU A 91 45.60 4.83 -3.60
N LYS A 92 46.85 5.26 -3.32
CA LYS A 92 47.30 6.64 -3.55
C LYS A 92 47.23 7.04 -5.02
N ASN A 93 47.72 6.20 -5.93
CA ASN A 93 47.66 6.46 -7.38
C ASN A 93 46.22 6.53 -7.90
N ILE A 94 45.32 5.68 -7.41
CA ILE A 94 43.88 5.73 -7.76
C ILE A 94 43.23 7.02 -7.23
N GLN A 95 43.61 7.50 -6.04
CA GLN A 95 43.10 8.76 -5.51
C GLN A 95 43.63 9.97 -6.29
N GLU A 96 44.89 9.96 -6.71
CA GLU A 96 45.48 11.01 -7.56
C GLU A 96 44.88 11.02 -8.97
N GLU A 97 44.69 9.85 -9.60
CA GLU A 97 43.97 9.75 -10.87
C GLU A 97 42.52 10.26 -10.75
N LYS A 98 41.83 9.93 -9.65
CA LYS A 98 40.47 10.44 -9.40
C LYS A 98 40.47 11.96 -9.25
N LYS A 99 41.47 12.55 -8.59
CA LYS A 99 41.62 14.01 -8.47
C LYS A 99 41.94 14.65 -9.83
N LYS A 100 42.83 14.07 -10.65
CA LYS A 100 43.14 14.53 -12.01
C LYS A 100 41.92 14.45 -12.94
N LYS A 101 41.19 13.33 -12.93
CA LYS A 101 39.92 13.15 -13.67
C LYS A 101 38.83 14.11 -13.20
N GLN A 102 38.80 14.50 -11.92
CA GLN A 102 37.88 15.52 -11.40
C GLN A 102 38.27 16.94 -11.83
N SER A 103 39.57 17.28 -11.89
CA SER A 103 40.02 18.58 -12.42
C SER A 103 39.84 18.70 -13.94
N GLU A 104 40.03 17.61 -14.69
CA GLU A 104 39.74 17.56 -16.13
C GLU A 104 38.24 17.62 -16.40
N LYS A 105 37.40 16.91 -15.62
CA LYS A 105 35.93 17.09 -15.68
C LYS A 105 35.52 18.53 -15.38
N LYS A 106 36.13 19.19 -14.39
CA LYS A 106 35.82 20.60 -14.06
C LYS A 106 36.21 21.57 -15.19
N LYS A 107 37.30 21.31 -15.92
CA LYS A 107 37.68 22.10 -17.11
C LYS A 107 36.78 21.79 -18.33
N ASN A 108 36.39 20.54 -18.57
CA ASN A 108 35.51 20.16 -19.69
C ASN A 108 34.03 20.50 -19.50
N ILE A 109 33.54 20.76 -18.28
CA ILE A 109 32.14 21.16 -18.03
C ILE A 109 31.79 22.51 -18.67
N GLN A 110 32.79 23.35 -18.97
CA GLN A 110 32.56 24.70 -19.52
C GLN A 110 32.19 24.68 -21.01
N GLU A 111 32.35 23.56 -21.72
CA GLU A 111 32.14 23.48 -23.18
C GLU A 111 30.97 22.56 -23.62
N GLU A 112 30.40 21.71 -22.75
CA GLU A 112 29.21 20.92 -23.08
C GLU A 112 27.89 21.64 -22.72
N LYS A 113 27.34 22.40 -23.67
CA LYS A 113 25.95 22.95 -23.75
C LYS A 113 25.11 22.85 -22.47
N ILE A 114 25.34 23.77 -21.53
CA ILE A 114 24.43 24.07 -20.40
C ILE A 114 23.05 24.45 -20.97
N LYS A 115 21.98 23.80 -20.51
CA LYS A 115 20.59 24.10 -20.94
C LYS A 115 19.93 24.99 -19.90
N MET A 116 19.67 26.24 -20.28
CA MET A 116 19.08 27.26 -19.42
C MET A 116 17.55 27.31 -19.57
N CYS A 117 16.86 27.58 -18.47
CA CYS A 117 15.45 27.92 -18.47
C CYS A 117 15.26 29.32 -19.07
N CYS A 118 14.38 29.49 -20.05
CA CYS A 118 14.12 30.79 -20.66
C CYS A 118 13.31 31.75 -19.78
N SER A 119 12.81 31.28 -18.63
CA SER A 119 11.90 32.02 -17.75
C SER A 119 12.47 32.29 -16.36
N CYS A 120 13.64 31.74 -16.02
CA CYS A 120 14.39 32.09 -14.81
C CYS A 120 15.85 31.67 -14.94
N SER A 121 16.70 32.10 -14.01
CA SER A 121 18.15 31.84 -14.01
C SER A 121 18.55 30.37 -13.72
N PHE A 122 17.59 29.43 -13.75
CA PHE A 122 17.87 28.02 -13.53
C PHE A 122 18.56 27.40 -14.75
N THR A 123 19.70 26.75 -14.52
CA THR A 123 20.49 26.06 -15.55
C THR A 123 20.70 24.60 -15.17
N THR A 124 20.68 23.71 -16.15
CA THR A 124 20.98 22.29 -15.96
C THR A 124 21.59 21.69 -17.22
N ILE A 125 22.43 20.66 -17.04
CA ILE A 125 22.99 19.87 -18.15
C ILE A 125 22.00 18.80 -18.65
N ASN A 126 20.99 18.44 -17.85
CA ASN A 126 20.06 17.36 -18.15
C ASN A 126 18.72 17.89 -18.70
N LYS A 127 18.39 17.55 -19.96
CA LYS A 127 17.13 17.95 -20.62
C LYS A 127 15.89 17.50 -19.83
N LYS A 128 15.91 16.32 -19.19
CA LYS A 128 14.78 15.82 -18.39
C LYS A 128 14.57 16.68 -17.14
N GLN A 129 15.64 17.15 -16.52
CA GLN A 129 15.57 18.05 -15.36
C GLN A 129 15.04 19.43 -15.76
N LEU A 130 15.45 19.96 -16.92
CA LEU A 130 14.92 21.22 -17.43
C LEU A 130 13.41 21.12 -17.71
N ILE A 131 12.95 20.02 -18.33
CA ILE A 131 11.52 19.79 -18.57
C ILE A 131 10.73 19.67 -17.25
N LYS A 132 11.26 18.97 -16.25
CA LYS A 132 10.63 18.88 -14.92
C LYS A 132 10.56 20.25 -14.24
N HIS A 133 11.65 21.00 -14.27
CA HIS A 133 11.73 22.37 -13.76
C HIS A 133 10.69 23.28 -14.45
N MET A 134 10.57 23.22 -15.78
CA MET A 134 9.57 23.96 -16.54
C MET A 134 8.15 23.57 -16.16
N LYS A 135 7.85 22.27 -16.01
CA LYS A 135 6.52 21.78 -15.61
C LYS A 135 6.08 22.23 -14.22
N VAL A 136 7.01 22.27 -13.27
CA VAL A 136 6.68 22.57 -11.87
C VAL A 136 6.65 24.08 -11.61
N ASN A 137 7.61 24.83 -12.14
CA ASN A 137 7.80 26.24 -11.79
C ASN A 137 7.13 27.22 -12.75
N HIS A 138 7.05 26.88 -14.05
CA HIS A 138 6.59 27.81 -15.10
C HIS A 138 5.28 27.37 -15.76
N ASN A 139 5.08 26.08 -16.02
CA ASN A 139 3.87 25.52 -16.64
C ASN A 139 2.95 24.92 -15.59
N LYS A 140 2.43 25.75 -14.68
CA LYS A 140 1.52 25.35 -13.58
C LYS A 140 0.20 24.76 -14.12
N LYS A 141 0.22 23.49 -14.55
CA LYS A 141 -1.00 22.70 -14.68
C LYS A 141 -1.49 22.38 -13.28
N VAL A 142 -2.49 23.12 -12.82
CA VAL A 142 -3.13 22.86 -11.53
C VAL A 142 -4.08 21.69 -11.71
N TYR A 143 -3.80 20.59 -11.03
CA TYR A 143 -4.69 19.45 -10.94
C TYR A 143 -5.76 19.72 -9.88
N LYS A 144 -7.02 19.59 -10.28
CA LYS A 144 -8.20 19.76 -9.42
C LYS A 144 -8.85 18.40 -9.21
N CYS A 145 -9.45 18.19 -8.05
CA CYS A 145 -10.22 16.99 -7.77
C CYS A 145 -11.70 17.26 -8.09
N ASP A 146 -12.38 16.29 -8.70
CA ASP A 146 -13.78 16.45 -9.11
C ASP A 146 -14.75 16.41 -7.91
N PHE A 147 -14.36 15.77 -6.81
CA PHE A 147 -15.17 15.71 -5.59
C PHE A 147 -14.86 16.86 -4.62
N CYS A 148 -13.60 17.29 -4.57
CA CYS A 148 -13.07 18.21 -3.57
C CYS A 148 -12.90 19.63 -4.19
N THR A 149 -13.79 20.59 -3.92
CA THR A 149 -13.78 21.94 -4.52
C THR A 149 -12.58 22.81 -4.10
N SER A 150 -12.02 22.55 -2.92
CA SER A 150 -10.87 23.27 -2.37
C SER A 150 -9.52 22.69 -2.78
N TYR A 151 -9.48 21.46 -3.30
CA TYR A 151 -8.23 20.78 -3.60
C TYR A 151 -7.60 21.26 -4.91
N LYS A 152 -6.36 21.74 -4.82
CA LYS A 152 -5.52 22.13 -5.95
C LYS A 152 -4.09 21.63 -5.70
N SER A 153 -3.50 20.96 -6.68
CA SER A 153 -2.11 20.52 -6.60
C SER A 153 -1.37 20.86 -7.90
N SER A 154 -0.11 21.29 -7.79
CA SER A 154 0.80 21.43 -8.93
C SER A 154 1.57 20.14 -9.24
N ASP A 155 1.47 19.13 -8.37
CA ASP A 155 2.14 17.85 -8.49
C ASP A 155 1.13 16.74 -8.86
N SER A 156 1.38 16.11 -10.00
CA SER A 156 0.59 14.99 -10.53
C SER A 156 0.56 13.79 -9.59
N TYR A 157 1.64 13.51 -8.86
CA TYR A 157 1.71 12.38 -7.94
C TYR A 157 0.80 12.61 -6.72
N ASN A 158 0.90 13.81 -6.12
CA ASN A 158 0.04 14.19 -5.00
C ASN A 158 -1.43 14.24 -5.39
N HIS A 159 -1.73 14.69 -6.62
CA HIS A 159 -3.08 14.65 -7.16
C HIS A 159 -3.59 13.23 -7.36
N HIS A 160 -2.79 12.35 -7.97
CA HIS A 160 -3.19 10.96 -8.17
C HIS A 160 -3.50 10.25 -6.85
N ARG A 161 -2.63 10.43 -5.84
CA ARG A 161 -2.86 9.91 -4.47
C ARG A 161 -4.10 10.52 -3.82
N HIS A 162 -4.35 11.80 -4.02
CA HIS A 162 -5.55 12.46 -3.49
C HIS A 162 -6.81 11.91 -4.16
N VAL A 163 -6.87 11.81 -5.48
CA VAL A 163 -8.07 11.32 -6.20
C VAL A 163 -8.33 9.84 -5.93
N SER A 164 -7.30 9.03 -5.68
CA SER A 164 -7.49 7.62 -5.28
C SER A 164 -8.10 7.43 -3.89
N LEU A 165 -8.14 8.48 -3.07
CA LEU A 165 -8.65 8.43 -1.69
C LEU A 165 -9.82 9.40 -1.45
N CYS A 166 -9.83 10.58 -2.10
CA CYS A 166 -10.90 11.59 -2.05
C CYS A 166 -12.11 11.06 -2.81
N HIS A 167 -13.02 10.46 -2.05
CA HIS A 167 -14.31 10.01 -2.55
C HIS A 167 -15.43 10.50 -1.63
N LYS A 168 -16.63 10.65 -2.20
CA LYS A 168 -17.83 10.93 -1.41
C LYS A 168 -18.24 9.67 -0.66
N CYS A 169 -18.50 9.81 0.64
CA CYS A 169 -19.03 8.72 1.42
C CYS A 169 -20.46 8.39 0.96
N LYS A 170 -20.76 7.09 0.77
CA LYS A 170 -22.11 6.63 0.44
C LYS A 170 -23.12 6.74 1.59
N TYR A 171 -22.63 6.98 2.81
CA TYR A 171 -23.43 7.01 4.03
C TYR A 171 -23.53 8.40 4.64
N CYS A 172 -22.74 9.38 4.23
CA CYS A 172 -22.89 10.75 4.71
C CYS A 172 -22.30 11.74 3.71
N ASN A 173 -22.49 13.04 3.93
CA ASN A 173 -21.93 14.08 3.07
C ASN A 173 -20.43 14.32 3.24
N PHE A 174 -19.68 13.37 3.81
CA PHE A 174 -18.23 13.45 3.88
C PHE A 174 -17.61 13.31 2.48
N ILE A 175 -16.66 14.19 2.18
CA ILE A 175 -15.82 14.14 0.98
C ILE A 175 -14.37 14.32 1.43
N GLY A 176 -13.51 13.39 1.04
CA GLY A 176 -12.11 13.36 1.46
C GLY A 176 -11.64 11.92 1.50
N ASP A 177 -10.58 11.63 2.27
CA ASP A 177 -10.06 10.27 2.40
C ASP A 177 -11.11 9.32 2.98
N LEU A 178 -11.75 8.56 2.08
CA LEU A 178 -12.84 7.67 2.42
C LEU A 178 -12.37 6.52 3.31
N ASN A 179 -11.14 6.04 3.12
CA ASN A 179 -10.59 4.93 3.91
C ASN A 179 -10.42 5.34 5.38
N SER A 180 -9.88 6.53 5.62
CA SER A 180 -9.75 7.07 6.98
C SER A 180 -11.12 7.38 7.59
N HIS A 181 -12.04 7.94 6.80
CA HIS A 181 -13.41 8.23 7.25
C HIS A 181 -14.16 6.97 7.69
N MET A 182 -14.14 5.90 6.89
CA MET A 182 -14.83 4.65 7.19
C MET A 182 -14.26 3.92 8.41
N LYS A 183 -12.97 4.10 8.71
CA LYS A 183 -12.35 3.56 9.94
C LYS A 183 -12.76 4.31 11.20
N ASN A 184 -12.92 5.63 11.10
CA ASN A 184 -13.17 6.49 12.25
C ASN A 184 -14.66 6.76 12.50
N THR A 185 -15.52 6.50 11.51
CA THR A 185 -16.95 6.81 11.57
C THR A 185 -17.77 5.53 11.41
N ASN A 186 -18.51 5.16 12.46
CA ASN A 186 -19.45 4.06 12.39
C ASN A 186 -20.77 4.54 11.75
N HIS A 187 -21.06 4.04 10.56
CA HIS A 187 -22.36 4.22 9.91
C HIS A 187 -23.29 3.11 10.34
N THR A 188 -24.17 3.41 11.30
CA THR A 188 -25.22 2.48 11.73
C THR A 188 -26.51 2.76 11.01
N SER A 189 -27.20 1.69 10.61
CA SER A 189 -28.53 1.80 10.03
C SER A 189 -29.53 2.18 11.12
N LYS A 190 -30.39 3.17 10.83
CA LYS A 190 -31.48 3.58 11.73
C LYS A 190 -32.81 3.48 11.01
N LYS A 191 -33.83 2.95 11.70
CA LYS A 191 -35.22 2.94 11.23
C LYS A 191 -35.95 4.12 11.86
N CYS A 192 -36.74 4.84 11.08
CA CYS A 192 -37.66 5.83 11.62
C CYS A 192 -38.90 5.13 12.19
N GLU A 193 -39.20 5.38 13.45
CA GLU A 193 -40.38 4.80 14.11
C GLU A 193 -41.71 5.36 13.58
N LYS A 194 -41.70 6.58 13.02
CA LYS A 194 -42.92 7.25 12.54
C LYS A 194 -43.38 6.85 11.14
N CYS A 195 -42.44 6.53 10.26
CA CYS A 195 -42.71 6.24 8.84
C CYS A 195 -42.07 4.94 8.36
N GLU A 196 -41.42 4.21 9.27
CA GLU A 196 -40.80 2.91 9.05
C GLU A 196 -39.64 2.85 8.04
N LYS A 197 -39.28 3.97 7.41
CA LYS A 197 -38.16 4.06 6.48
C LYS A 197 -36.83 3.73 7.17
N LYS A 198 -36.04 2.86 6.52
CA LYS A 198 -34.69 2.48 6.96
C LYS A 198 -33.67 3.39 6.30
N PHE A 199 -32.70 3.85 7.07
CA PHE A 199 -31.61 4.70 6.61
C PHE A 199 -30.29 3.99 6.83
N PRO A 200 -29.38 4.01 5.86
CA PRO A 200 -28.08 3.34 5.97
C PRO A 200 -27.09 4.09 6.89
N SER A 201 -27.45 5.28 7.36
CA SER A 201 -26.60 6.07 8.25
C SER A 201 -27.40 6.96 9.20
N THR A 202 -26.74 7.37 10.29
CA THR A 202 -27.27 8.38 11.21
C THR A 202 -27.39 9.76 10.56
N TYR A 203 -26.55 10.11 9.58
CA TYR A 203 -26.62 11.38 8.88
C TYR A 203 -27.92 11.51 8.08
N TYR A 204 -28.20 10.55 7.20
CA TYR A 204 -29.43 10.54 6.40
C TYR A 204 -30.67 10.36 7.28
N PHE A 205 -30.56 9.59 8.37
CA PHE A 205 -31.62 9.49 9.36
C PHE A 205 -31.93 10.83 10.03
N ASN A 206 -30.91 11.58 10.47
CA ASN A 206 -31.10 12.89 11.10
C ASN A 206 -31.64 13.93 10.11
N GLN A 207 -31.17 13.92 8.86
CA GLN A 207 -31.73 14.73 7.79
C GLN A 207 -33.22 14.39 7.57
N HIS A 208 -33.54 13.09 7.52
CA HIS A 208 -34.91 12.63 7.45
C HIS A 208 -35.74 13.05 8.66
N LEU A 209 -35.19 13.05 9.88
CA LEU A 209 -35.91 13.52 11.05
C LEU A 209 -36.31 14.99 10.93
N ASN A 210 -35.58 15.82 10.19
CA ASN A 210 -36.02 17.20 9.94
C ASN A 210 -37.30 17.24 9.08
N ILE A 211 -37.48 16.27 8.19
CA ILE A 211 -38.68 16.10 7.35
C ILE A 211 -39.79 15.39 8.14
N CYS A 212 -39.44 14.38 8.95
CA CYS A 212 -40.39 13.50 9.65
C CYS A 212 -40.85 14.02 11.04
N LYS A 213 -40.08 14.91 11.67
CA LYS A 213 -40.49 15.64 12.87
C LYS A 213 -41.40 16.83 12.57
N GLN A 214 -41.43 17.27 11.32
CA GLN A 214 -42.26 18.35 10.87
C GLN A 214 -43.60 17.80 10.33
N PRO A 215 -44.78 18.29 10.75
CA PRO A 215 -45.49 19.10 9.77
C PRO A 215 -44.56 20.29 9.47
N PRO A 216 -44.23 20.59 8.20
CA PRO A 216 -43.42 21.74 7.81
C PRO A 216 -43.78 22.90 8.72
N SER A 217 -42.79 23.47 9.42
CA SER A 217 -42.86 24.72 10.19
C SER A 217 -44.16 25.52 10.00
N ASN A 218 -45.22 25.32 10.76
CA ASN A 218 -46.49 26.06 10.62
C ASN A 218 -47.06 26.16 9.17
N GLN A 219 -46.71 25.23 8.28
CA GLN A 219 -46.79 25.36 6.81
C GLN A 219 -47.42 24.15 6.10
N CYS A 220 -47.80 23.09 6.82
CA CYS A 220 -48.64 22.04 6.24
C CYS A 220 -49.92 21.82 7.05
N GLU A 221 -51.06 22.04 6.39
CA GLU A 221 -52.37 21.63 6.87
C GLU A 221 -52.65 20.21 6.36
N VAL A 222 -53.08 19.33 7.25
CA VAL A 222 -53.48 17.96 6.90
C VAL A 222 -55.00 17.86 6.98
N ILE A 223 -55.65 17.67 5.83
CA ILE A 223 -57.09 17.50 5.73
C ILE A 223 -57.38 16.03 5.44
N THR A 224 -58.15 15.36 6.28
CA THR A 224 -58.55 13.97 6.07
C THR A 224 -60.06 13.86 5.88
N ALA A 225 -60.49 12.99 4.98
CA ALA A 225 -61.89 12.65 4.78
C ALA A 225 -62.06 11.13 4.66
N ILE A 226 -63.30 10.65 4.74
CA ILE A 226 -63.68 9.23 4.53
C ILE A 226 -62.82 8.30 5.39
N ASN A 227 -62.91 8.41 6.73
CA ASN A 227 -62.13 7.59 7.67
C ASN A 227 -60.61 7.60 7.44
N LYS A 228 -60.05 8.71 6.94
CA LYS A 228 -58.63 8.90 6.59
C LYS A 228 -58.18 8.17 5.31
N ASN A 229 -59.12 7.62 4.53
CA ASN A 229 -58.81 7.03 3.22
C ASN A 229 -58.47 8.10 2.18
N PHE A 230 -58.94 9.33 2.39
CA PHE A 230 -58.56 10.48 1.60
C PHE A 230 -57.79 11.47 2.47
N LYS A 231 -56.64 11.90 1.96
CA LYS A 231 -55.74 12.82 2.65
C LYS A 231 -55.29 13.91 1.69
N ILE A 232 -55.37 15.16 2.14
CA ILE A 232 -54.79 16.31 1.46
C ILE A 232 -53.67 16.83 2.36
N LEU A 233 -52.48 16.93 1.81
CA LEU A 233 -51.35 17.62 2.42
C LEU A 233 -51.21 18.96 1.71
N ARG A 234 -51.61 20.04 2.39
CA ARG A 234 -51.58 21.40 1.87
C ARG A 234 -50.36 22.13 2.38
N PHE A 235 -49.48 22.54 1.47
CA PHE A 235 -48.29 23.33 1.73
C PHE A 235 -48.53 24.80 1.38
N THR A 236 -48.20 25.72 2.27
CA THR A 236 -48.40 27.18 2.10
C THR A 236 -47.16 27.98 2.51
N ASN A 237 -47.23 29.31 2.40
CA ASN A 237 -46.16 30.26 2.76
C ASN A 237 -44.87 30.09 1.95
N PHE A 238 -45.00 29.92 0.63
CA PHE A 238 -43.87 29.97 -0.27
C PHE A 238 -43.28 31.39 -0.33
N LYS A 239 -41.95 31.49 -0.36
CA LYS A 239 -41.28 32.76 -0.65
C LYS A 239 -41.58 33.17 -2.09
N GLU A 240 -41.62 34.48 -2.34
CA GLU A 240 -41.72 35.01 -3.70
C GLU A 240 -40.58 34.43 -4.56
N CYS A 241 -40.96 33.79 -5.67
CA CYS A 241 -40.07 33.10 -6.58
C CYS A 241 -40.47 33.49 -8.00
N GLU A 242 -39.51 33.59 -8.90
CA GLU A 242 -39.77 33.96 -10.30
C GLU A 242 -40.45 32.85 -11.12
N ASP A 243 -40.40 31.60 -10.65
CA ASP A 243 -40.92 30.43 -11.36
C ASP A 243 -41.30 29.31 -10.38
N LEU A 244 -42.31 28.52 -10.73
CA LEU A 244 -42.74 27.31 -10.04
C LEU A 244 -41.60 26.30 -9.90
N LYS A 245 -40.70 26.17 -10.89
CA LYS A 245 -39.51 25.30 -10.77
C LYS A 245 -38.59 25.70 -9.62
N LYS A 246 -38.47 27.00 -9.33
CA LYS A 246 -37.67 27.50 -8.19
C LYS A 246 -38.37 27.24 -6.86
N THR A 247 -39.70 27.32 -6.83
CA THR A 247 -40.51 26.94 -5.65
C THR A 247 -40.40 25.45 -5.35
N MET A 248 -40.33 24.62 -6.39
CA MET A 248 -40.04 23.19 -6.31
C MET A 248 -38.55 22.93 -6.05
N CYS A 249 -38.02 23.46 -4.95
CA CYS A 249 -36.65 23.21 -4.52
C CYS A 249 -36.44 21.74 -4.10
N ILE A 250 -35.18 21.33 -3.97
CA ILE A 250 -34.80 19.97 -3.54
C ILE A 250 -35.52 19.57 -2.23
N GLU A 251 -35.65 20.50 -1.29
CA GLU A 251 -36.33 20.24 -0.01
C GLU A 251 -37.83 19.93 -0.21
N MET A 252 -38.51 20.60 -1.14
CA MET A 252 -39.92 20.36 -1.42
C MET A 252 -40.15 19.01 -2.10
N TYR A 253 -39.28 18.63 -3.05
CA TYR A 253 -39.31 17.29 -3.65
C TYR A 253 -39.11 16.20 -2.60
N ASP A 254 -38.15 16.37 -1.68
CA ASP A 254 -37.90 15.43 -0.59
C ASP A 254 -39.11 15.30 0.35
N ILE A 255 -39.79 16.41 0.65
CA ILE A 255 -41.02 16.43 1.46
C ILE A 255 -42.15 15.67 0.77
N LEU A 256 -42.43 15.95 -0.50
CA LEU A 256 -43.47 15.27 -1.26
C LEU A 256 -43.18 13.78 -1.37
N ASN A 257 -41.95 13.42 -1.76
CA ASN A 257 -41.50 12.03 -1.87
C ASN A 257 -41.66 11.29 -0.55
N HIS A 258 -41.20 11.89 0.55
CA HIS A 258 -41.35 11.31 1.88
C HIS A 258 -42.81 11.03 2.24
N ASN A 259 -43.71 11.98 1.99
CA ASN A 259 -45.13 11.82 2.32
C ASN A 259 -45.82 10.77 1.44
N ILE A 260 -45.54 10.75 0.15
CA ILE A 260 -46.09 9.75 -0.78
C ILE A 260 -45.62 8.35 -0.36
N GLN A 261 -44.31 8.15 -0.14
CA GLN A 261 -43.76 6.86 0.31
C GLN A 261 -44.35 6.42 1.66
N ARG A 262 -44.49 7.36 2.60
CA ARG A 262 -45.05 7.07 3.92
C ARG A 262 -46.50 6.57 3.81
N GLU A 263 -47.34 7.26 3.07
CA GLU A 263 -48.74 6.85 2.91
C GLU A 263 -48.87 5.57 2.07
N ALA A 264 -48.04 5.39 1.03
CA ALA A 264 -47.98 4.16 0.25
C ALA A 264 -47.66 2.94 1.14
N ASN A 265 -46.72 3.08 2.07
CA ASN A 265 -46.35 2.03 3.02
C ASN A 265 -47.47 1.72 4.01
N HIS A 266 -48.18 2.73 4.53
CA HIS A 266 -49.26 2.52 5.49
C HIS A 266 -50.52 1.92 4.85
N LEU A 267 -50.83 2.29 3.59
CA LEU A 267 -52.05 1.90 2.90
C LEU A 267 -51.85 0.75 1.91
N MET A 268 -50.63 0.23 1.78
CA MET A 268 -50.20 -0.80 0.83
C MET A 268 -50.40 -0.45 -0.66
N GLY A 269 -50.65 0.83 -0.95
CA GLY A 269 -50.93 1.32 -2.30
C GLY A 269 -51.76 2.59 -2.24
N ILE A 270 -51.38 3.59 -3.03
CA ILE A 270 -52.07 4.87 -3.10
C ILE A 270 -52.22 5.36 -4.53
N LYS A 271 -53.24 6.17 -4.76
CA LYS A 271 -53.34 7.08 -5.90
C LYS A 271 -53.11 8.49 -5.40
N TRP A 272 -52.37 9.28 -6.16
CA TRP A 272 -52.08 10.65 -5.79
C TRP A 272 -52.00 11.58 -6.99
N TYR A 273 -52.17 12.87 -6.77
CA TYR A 273 -51.89 13.92 -7.74
C TYR A 273 -51.53 15.22 -7.02
N LEU A 274 -50.82 16.09 -7.72
CA LEU A 274 -50.47 17.42 -7.24
C LEU A 274 -51.44 18.46 -7.80
N SER A 275 -51.71 19.47 -6.99
CA SER A 275 -52.45 20.65 -7.39
C SER A 275 -51.71 21.88 -6.88
N VAL A 276 -51.39 22.80 -7.78
CA VAL A 276 -50.66 24.03 -7.46
C VAL A 276 -51.59 25.21 -7.74
N GLN A 277 -51.83 26.03 -6.73
CA GLN A 277 -52.52 27.30 -6.89
C GLN A 277 -51.48 28.41 -6.98
N VAL A 278 -51.58 29.24 -8.01
CA VAL A 278 -50.63 30.32 -8.28
C VAL A 278 -51.36 31.67 -8.31
N SER A 279 -50.60 32.73 -8.07
CA SER A 279 -50.99 34.12 -8.29
C SER A 279 -50.41 34.57 -9.61
N LEU A 280 -51.24 35.04 -10.53
CA LEU A 280 -50.82 35.65 -11.78
C LEU A 280 -51.40 37.05 -11.86
N PHE A 281 -50.68 37.97 -12.49
CA PHE A 281 -51.17 39.32 -12.74
C PHE A 281 -50.97 39.73 -14.19
N LYS A 282 -51.77 40.69 -14.62
CA LYS A 282 -51.65 41.33 -15.92
C LYS A 282 -51.61 42.83 -15.74
N ARG A 283 -50.55 43.44 -16.27
CA ARG A 283 -50.35 44.88 -16.25
C ARG A 283 -51.03 45.52 -17.44
N GLN A 284 -51.91 46.48 -17.19
CA GLN A 284 -52.58 47.25 -18.22
C GLN A 284 -52.05 48.69 -18.21
N ILE A 285 -51.93 49.32 -19.37
CA ILE A 285 -51.40 50.69 -19.46
C ILE A 285 -52.48 51.66 -18.98
N GLY A 286 -52.27 52.31 -17.84
CA GLY A 286 -53.18 53.32 -17.30
C GLY A 286 -54.28 52.80 -16.36
N GLU A 287 -54.30 51.49 -16.07
CA GLU A 287 -55.23 50.86 -15.12
C GLU A 287 -54.46 50.12 -14.01
N GLU A 288 -55.16 49.72 -12.95
CA GLU A 288 -54.59 48.88 -11.88
C GLU A 288 -54.30 47.46 -12.37
N ASP A 289 -53.29 46.82 -11.77
CA ASP A 289 -52.92 45.45 -12.11
C ASP A 289 -54.07 44.48 -11.81
N THR A 290 -54.45 43.67 -12.81
CA THR A 290 -55.49 42.66 -12.66
C THR A 290 -54.88 41.36 -12.16
N TRP A 291 -55.45 40.76 -11.12
CA TRP A 291 -54.96 39.52 -10.49
C TRP A 291 -55.90 38.34 -10.72
N VAL A 292 -55.33 37.15 -10.94
CA VAL A 292 -56.06 35.88 -11.03
C VAL A 292 -55.34 34.78 -10.26
N TYR A 293 -56.11 33.80 -9.77
CA TYR A 293 -55.62 32.74 -8.88
C TYR A 293 -55.90 31.32 -9.40
N PRO A 294 -55.41 30.96 -10.60
CA PRO A 294 -55.71 29.66 -11.20
C PRO A 294 -55.10 28.50 -10.43
N VAL A 295 -55.70 27.33 -10.60
CA VAL A 295 -55.25 26.06 -10.03
C VAL A 295 -54.90 25.10 -11.15
N PHE A 296 -53.68 24.58 -11.12
CA PHE A 296 -53.16 23.62 -12.09
C PHE A 296 -52.91 22.28 -11.42
N ARG A 297 -53.35 21.19 -12.06
CA ARG A 297 -53.24 19.83 -11.50
C ARG A 297 -52.46 18.89 -12.41
N SER A 298 -51.71 17.97 -11.81
CA SER A 298 -51.06 16.87 -12.52
C SER A 298 -52.06 15.78 -12.92
N SER A 299 -51.61 14.83 -13.74
CA SER A 299 -52.28 13.55 -13.89
C SER A 299 -52.25 12.74 -12.58
N THR A 300 -53.20 11.84 -12.40
CA THR A 300 -53.23 10.92 -11.26
C THR A 300 -52.20 9.83 -11.47
N LYS A 301 -51.34 9.65 -10.49
CA LYS A 301 -50.33 8.59 -10.43
C LYS A 301 -50.77 7.54 -9.40
N ALA A 302 -50.36 6.30 -9.61
CA ALA A 302 -50.49 5.24 -8.63
C ALA A 302 -49.09 4.89 -8.12
N THR A 303 -48.96 4.69 -6.81
CA THR A 303 -47.71 4.30 -6.17
C THR A 303 -47.94 3.14 -5.21
N HIS A 304 -47.14 2.10 -5.35
CA HIS A 304 -47.17 0.92 -4.49
C HIS A 304 -46.16 1.04 -3.34
N TRP A 305 -46.32 0.24 -2.27
CA TRP A 305 -45.46 0.33 -1.06
C TRP A 305 -43.97 -0.02 -1.30
N ASN A 306 -43.62 -0.62 -2.44
CA ASN A 306 -42.25 -1.04 -2.74
C ASN A 306 -41.62 -0.26 -3.91
N GLU A 307 -42.23 0.86 -4.31
CA GLU A 307 -41.68 1.70 -5.37
C GLU A 307 -40.77 2.78 -4.79
N ASP A 308 -39.50 2.73 -5.17
CA ASP A 308 -38.50 3.72 -4.78
C ASP A 308 -38.51 4.95 -5.70
N ASP A 309 -38.92 4.78 -6.96
CA ASP A 309 -38.94 5.83 -7.98
C ASP A 309 -40.36 6.41 -8.13
N ILE A 310 -40.57 7.61 -7.60
CA ILE A 310 -41.86 8.29 -7.60
C ILE A 310 -41.81 9.45 -8.61
N PRO A 311 -42.69 9.49 -9.63
CA PRO A 311 -42.64 10.44 -10.74
C PRO A 311 -43.19 11.82 -10.36
N ILE A 312 -42.57 12.47 -9.37
CA ILE A 312 -42.92 13.82 -8.92
C ILE A 312 -42.48 14.85 -9.96
N GLU A 313 -41.29 14.68 -10.53
CA GLU A 313 -40.74 15.60 -11.54
C GLU A 313 -41.65 15.68 -12.78
N GLU A 314 -42.06 14.53 -13.33
CA GLU A 314 -43.04 14.48 -14.42
C GLU A 314 -44.35 15.21 -14.07
N SER A 315 -44.80 15.07 -12.81
CA SER A 315 -46.05 15.70 -12.35
C SER A 315 -45.92 17.22 -12.26
N VAL A 316 -44.74 17.72 -11.87
CA VAL A 316 -44.41 19.16 -11.84
C VAL A 316 -44.23 19.72 -13.24
N GLU A 317 -43.58 18.99 -14.15
CA GLU A 317 -43.44 19.37 -15.56
C GLU A 317 -44.80 19.52 -16.23
N GLN A 318 -45.71 18.54 -16.06
CA GLN A 318 -47.09 18.64 -16.57
C GLN A 318 -47.85 19.86 -16.04
N ILE A 319 -47.57 20.28 -14.80
CA ILE A 319 -48.19 21.48 -14.21
C ILE A 319 -47.60 22.74 -14.82
N ASN A 320 -46.27 22.79 -14.97
CA ASN A 320 -45.57 23.90 -15.62
C ASN A 320 -46.05 24.10 -17.05
N GLU A 321 -46.17 23.02 -17.85
CA GLU A 321 -46.68 23.11 -19.23
C GLU A 321 -48.08 23.71 -19.28
N LYS A 322 -48.98 23.28 -18.38
CA LYS A 322 -50.35 23.84 -18.29
C LYS A 322 -50.35 25.31 -17.87
N MET A 323 -49.45 25.69 -16.98
CA MET A 323 -49.29 27.08 -16.55
C MET A 323 -48.72 27.96 -17.67
N GLU A 324 -47.67 27.50 -18.36
CA GLU A 324 -47.08 28.20 -19.49
C GLU A 324 -48.09 28.39 -20.63
N LEU A 325 -48.88 27.35 -20.95
CA LEU A 325 -49.98 27.48 -21.90
C LEU A 325 -51.00 28.53 -21.46
N PHE A 326 -51.35 28.57 -20.17
CA PHE A 326 -52.26 29.58 -19.64
C PHE A 326 -51.67 31.00 -19.73
N CYS A 327 -50.40 31.19 -19.39
CA CYS A 327 -49.74 32.50 -19.45
C CYS A 327 -49.57 33.00 -20.90
N ASN A 328 -49.12 32.11 -21.79
CA ASN A 328 -48.78 32.45 -23.18
C ASN A 328 -50.02 32.59 -24.07
N LEU A 329 -51.00 31.69 -23.96
CA LEU A 329 -52.21 31.72 -24.78
C LEU A 329 -53.33 32.55 -24.15
N GLY A 330 -53.27 32.80 -22.83
CA GLY A 330 -54.34 33.45 -22.05
C GLY A 330 -54.30 34.97 -21.98
N SER A 331 -53.66 35.65 -22.94
CA SER A 331 -53.54 37.13 -23.01
C SER A 331 -52.39 37.78 -22.23
N GLY A 332 -51.28 37.07 -22.00
CA GLY A 332 -50.04 37.65 -21.45
C GLY A 332 -50.03 37.80 -19.93
N TRP A 333 -50.46 36.75 -19.21
CA TRP A 333 -50.36 36.73 -17.75
C TRP A 333 -48.91 36.54 -17.30
N ILE A 334 -48.53 37.24 -16.23
CA ILE A 334 -47.21 37.18 -15.62
C ILE A 334 -47.33 36.41 -14.31
N PHE A 335 -46.42 35.46 -14.10
CA PHE A 335 -46.32 34.73 -12.86
C PHE A 335 -45.80 35.62 -11.73
N ASP A 336 -46.51 35.62 -10.60
CA ASP A 336 -46.09 36.34 -9.37
C ASP A 336 -45.52 35.35 -8.34
N ARG A 337 -46.34 34.41 -7.86
CA ARG A 337 -45.90 33.42 -6.87
C ARG A 337 -46.82 32.21 -6.76
N VAL A 338 -46.33 31.16 -6.11
CA VAL A 338 -47.14 30.02 -5.68
C VAL A 338 -47.84 30.37 -4.36
N LEU A 339 -49.16 30.18 -4.31
CA LEU A 339 -49.96 30.40 -3.10
C LEU A 339 -50.03 29.14 -2.23
N LYS A 340 -50.35 28.00 -2.86
CA LYS A 340 -50.40 26.70 -2.18
C LYS A 340 -50.07 25.54 -3.11
N ILE A 341 -49.55 24.47 -2.54
CA ILE A 341 -49.37 23.16 -3.21
C ILE A 341 -50.15 22.14 -2.38
N ASP A 342 -51.14 21.49 -2.98
CA ASP A 342 -51.92 20.43 -2.37
C ASP A 342 -51.51 19.08 -2.98
N LEU A 343 -51.06 18.15 -2.13
CA LEU A 343 -50.85 16.75 -2.48
C LEU A 343 -52.07 15.95 -2.04
N TYR A 344 -52.81 15.45 -3.01
CA TYR A 344 -53.99 14.62 -2.80
C TYR A 344 -53.59 13.15 -2.81
N ILE A 345 -54.04 12.40 -1.81
CA ILE A 345 -53.73 10.98 -1.63
C ILE A 345 -55.01 10.24 -1.32
N ALA A 346 -55.22 9.11 -2.00
CA ALA A 346 -56.30 8.18 -1.74
C ALA A 346 -55.75 6.76 -1.67
N GLN A 347 -56.28 5.94 -0.76
CA GLN A 347 -55.96 4.51 -0.74
C GLN A 347 -56.31 3.87 -2.09
N TYR A 348 -55.38 3.06 -2.61
CA TYR A 348 -55.58 2.29 -3.82
C TYR A 348 -55.31 0.82 -3.53
N ASN A 349 -56.38 0.04 -3.53
CA ASN A 349 -56.29 -1.42 -3.52
C ASN A 349 -56.27 -1.88 -4.97
N PRO A 350 -55.14 -2.35 -5.52
CA PRO A 350 -55.15 -2.95 -6.83
C PRO A 350 -56.10 -4.14 -6.78
N LEU A 351 -57.06 -4.19 -7.71
CA LEU A 351 -57.95 -5.33 -7.85
C LEU A 351 -57.07 -6.55 -8.08
N SER A 352 -57.09 -7.52 -7.15
CA SER A 352 -56.55 -8.84 -7.44
C SER A 352 -57.34 -9.34 -8.64
N GLY A 353 -56.66 -9.62 -9.75
CA GLY A 353 -57.31 -10.27 -10.87
C GLY A 353 -57.93 -11.56 -10.36
N SER A 354 -59.26 -11.60 -10.21
CA SER A 354 -59.98 -12.85 -10.02
C SER A 354 -59.90 -13.56 -11.36
N SER A 355 -58.82 -14.30 -11.56
CA SER A 355 -58.71 -15.22 -12.67
C SER A 355 -59.86 -16.22 -12.56
N TYR A 356 -60.62 -16.33 -13.64
CA TYR A 356 -61.60 -17.37 -13.96
C TYR A 356 -63.08 -17.00 -13.77
N ILE A 357 -63.65 -16.40 -14.83
CA ILE A 357 -65.08 -16.54 -15.13
C ILE A 357 -65.17 -17.83 -15.97
N PRO A 358 -65.81 -18.91 -15.49
CA PRO A 358 -66.10 -20.06 -16.36
C PRO A 358 -67.02 -19.57 -17.47
N THR A 359 -66.57 -19.67 -18.72
CA THR A 359 -67.45 -19.47 -19.88
C THR A 359 -68.52 -20.56 -19.89
N PRO A 360 -69.76 -20.23 -20.29
CA PRO A 360 -70.90 -21.15 -20.24
C PRO A 360 -70.72 -22.42 -21.06
#